data_AF-A0A915UVP6-F1
#
_entry.id   AF-A0A915UVP6-F1
#
_cell.length_a   1.000
_cell.length_b   1.000
_cell.length_c   1.000
_cell.angle_alpha   90.00
_cell.angle_beta   90.00
_cell.angle_gamma   90.00
#
_symmetry.space_group_name_H-M   'P 1'
#
loop_
_entity.id
_entity.type
_entity.pdbx_description
1 polymer ?
#
loop_
_entity_poly.entity_id
_entity_poly.type
_entity_poly.pdbx_seq_one_letter_code
_entity_poly.pdbx_strand_id
1 'polypeptide(L)'
;MDIQHLLGRLEAILLEARRVPGTKMKLVDADRCFQLIDQMVLAIPEEIKKAQRIQQEHDRIIAQAKEEAERIKEMAREEASRLADDTAIIAIAQNRAQAIEERARREVDRMRSEADAYALETLMRLREELDHTMAVVSNGIAKLERDRAERLKALEGNAETPSADAQPAQTSQLQTGS
;
A
#
# COMPACT_ATOMS: atom_id res chain seq x y z
N MET A 1 48.43 38.05 -40.49
CA MET A 1 48.74 39.45 -40.12
C MET A 1 47.40 40.14 -40.01
N ASP A 2 46.98 40.47 -38.80
CA ASP A 2 45.65 41.01 -38.58
C ASP A 2 45.60 42.47 -38.99
N ILE A 3 44.43 42.94 -39.40
CA ILE A 3 44.24 44.33 -39.84
C ILE A 3 44.70 45.34 -38.78
N GLN A 4 44.56 45.00 -37.50
CA GLN A 4 45.02 45.81 -36.37
C GLN A 4 46.55 46.02 -36.37
N HIS A 5 47.31 44.98 -36.72
CA HIS A 5 48.77 45.05 -36.79
C HIS A 5 49.23 45.90 -37.99
N LEU A 6 48.53 45.81 -39.13
CA LEU A 6 48.81 46.65 -40.29
C LEU A 6 48.48 48.12 -39.97
N LEU A 7 47.36 48.37 -39.28
CA LEU A 7 46.93 49.72 -38.91
C LEU A 7 47.92 50.38 -37.97
N GLY A 8 48.38 49.65 -36.94
CA GLY A 8 49.40 50.14 -36.02
C GLY A 8 50.74 50.43 -36.70
N ARG A 9 51.13 49.66 -37.72
CA ARG A 9 52.34 49.96 -38.51
C ARG A 9 52.18 51.22 -39.36
N LEU A 10 51.02 51.44 -39.96
CA LEU A 10 50.74 52.67 -40.71
C LEU A 10 50.71 53.88 -39.78
N GLU A 11 50.08 53.75 -38.61
CA GLU A 11 50.05 54.76 -37.57
C GLU A 11 51.46 55.13 -37.09
N ALA A 12 52.31 54.14 -36.82
CA ALA A 12 53.70 54.37 -36.43
C ALA A 12 54.47 55.19 -37.48
N ILE A 13 54.33 54.84 -38.77
CA ILE A 13 54.97 55.59 -39.87
C ILE A 13 54.47 57.04 -39.94
N LEU A 14 53.16 57.26 -39.74
CA LEU A 14 52.56 58.59 -39.73
C LEU A 14 52.96 59.43 -38.49
N LEU A 15 53.21 58.77 -37.36
CA LEU A 15 53.68 59.42 -36.13
C LEU A 15 55.15 59.83 -36.26
N GLU A 16 56.01 58.93 -36.72
CA GLU A 16 57.46 59.11 -36.89
C GLU A 16 57.85 60.04 -38.06
N ALA A 17 56.92 60.32 -38.97
CA ALA A 17 57.14 61.17 -40.13
C ALA A 17 57.64 62.59 -39.76
N ARG A 18 58.70 63.03 -40.45
CA ARG A 18 59.39 64.31 -40.17
C ARG A 18 58.51 65.49 -40.58
N ARG A 19 58.36 66.49 -39.71
CA ARG A 19 57.60 67.70 -40.03
C ARG A 19 58.38 68.60 -40.99
N VAL A 20 57.69 69.13 -41.99
CA VAL A 20 58.27 70.12 -42.91
C VAL A 20 58.28 71.49 -42.23
N PRO A 21 59.46 72.17 -42.11
CA PRO A 21 59.54 73.48 -41.47
C PRO A 21 58.66 74.51 -42.18
N GLY A 22 57.91 75.30 -41.42
CA GLY A 22 56.99 76.32 -41.97
C GLY A 22 55.62 75.80 -42.43
N THR A 23 55.37 74.49 -42.36
CA THR A 23 54.10 73.89 -42.78
C THR A 23 53.54 72.94 -41.72
N LYS A 24 52.22 72.68 -41.75
CA LYS A 24 51.59 71.63 -40.91
C LYS A 24 51.82 70.20 -41.45
N MET A 25 52.43 70.07 -42.63
CA MET A 25 52.62 68.80 -43.34
C MET A 25 53.76 67.96 -42.73
N LYS A 26 53.61 66.64 -42.79
CA LYS A 26 54.66 65.67 -42.48
C LYS A 26 55.14 65.01 -43.78
N LEU A 27 56.44 64.79 -43.88
CA LEU A 27 57.07 64.07 -44.98
C LEU A 27 57.02 62.57 -44.67
N VAL A 28 56.33 61.81 -45.52
CA VAL A 28 56.09 60.37 -45.36
C VAL A 28 56.52 59.65 -46.63
N ASP A 29 57.03 58.43 -46.50
CA ASP A 29 57.23 57.49 -47.61
C ASP A 29 55.86 57.00 -48.09
N ALA A 30 55.43 57.52 -49.24
CA ALA A 30 54.14 57.21 -49.84
C ALA A 30 54.08 55.73 -50.26
N ASP A 31 55.15 55.18 -50.83
CA ASP A 31 55.18 53.79 -51.33
C ASP A 31 54.99 52.80 -50.18
N ARG A 32 55.65 53.06 -49.04
CA ARG A 32 55.51 52.23 -47.84
C ARG A 32 54.10 52.31 -47.23
N CYS A 33 53.45 53.48 -47.29
CA CYS A 33 52.07 53.64 -46.82
C CYS A 33 51.08 52.93 -47.75
N PHE A 34 51.23 53.07 -49.07
CA PHE A 34 50.38 52.40 -50.05
C PHE A 34 50.50 50.87 -49.94
N GLN A 35 51.71 50.33 -49.77
CA GLN A 35 51.90 48.89 -49.54
C GLN A 35 51.15 48.37 -48.30
N LEU A 36 51.12 49.15 -47.21
CA LEU A 36 50.37 48.78 -46.01
C LEU A 36 48.86 48.87 -46.24
N ILE A 37 48.39 49.87 -46.98
CA ILE A 37 46.98 50.01 -47.36
C ILE A 37 46.54 48.84 -48.25
N ASP A 38 47.34 48.45 -49.24
CA ASP A 38 47.04 47.30 -50.11
C ASP A 38 46.98 45.99 -49.32
N GLN A 39 47.91 45.81 -48.36
CA GLN A 39 47.87 44.67 -47.45
C GLN A 39 46.63 44.68 -46.55
N MET A 40 46.18 45.85 -46.09
CA MET A 40 44.93 45.96 -45.32
C MET A 40 43.75 45.56 -46.19
N VAL A 41 43.64 46.11 -47.40
CA VAL A 41 42.55 45.83 -48.35
C VAL A 41 42.43 44.33 -48.65
N LEU A 42 43.56 43.61 -48.73
CA LEU A 42 43.57 42.16 -48.88
C LEU A 42 43.16 41.40 -47.61
N ALA A 43 43.47 41.94 -46.42
CA ALA A 43 43.18 41.30 -45.13
C ALA A 43 41.74 41.52 -44.62
N ILE A 44 41.11 42.67 -44.91
CA ILE A 44 39.75 42.99 -44.43
C ILE A 44 38.72 41.92 -44.81
N PRO A 45 38.64 41.46 -46.08
CA PRO A 45 37.62 40.50 -46.48
C PRO A 45 37.73 39.16 -45.74
N GLU A 46 38.95 38.71 -45.46
CA GLU A 46 39.19 37.48 -44.71
C GLU A 46 38.79 37.63 -43.24
N GLU A 47 39.08 38.77 -42.62
CA GLU A 47 38.65 39.05 -41.23
C GLU A 47 37.12 39.14 -41.12
N ILE A 48 36.45 39.76 -42.09
CA ILE A 48 34.98 39.81 -42.16
C ILE A 48 34.39 38.40 -42.31
N LYS A 49 34.93 37.58 -43.22
CA LYS A 49 34.48 36.19 -43.39
C LYS A 49 34.66 35.37 -42.11
N LYS A 50 35.77 35.57 -41.40
CA LYS A 50 36.02 34.91 -40.11
C LYS A 50 35.01 35.34 -39.05
N ALA A 51 34.74 36.64 -38.93
CA ALA A 51 33.71 37.16 -38.01
C ALA A 51 32.32 36.61 -38.34
N GLN A 52 31.95 36.55 -39.63
CA GLN A 52 30.68 35.97 -40.07
C GLN A 52 30.57 34.47 -39.72
N ARG A 53 31.65 33.70 -39.89
CA ARG A 53 31.66 32.28 -39.50
C ARG A 53 31.47 32.10 -38.00
N ILE A 54 32.18 32.90 -37.19
CA ILE A 54 32.03 32.87 -35.73
C ILE A 54 30.60 33.20 -35.33
N GLN A 55 29.97 34.21 -35.97
CA GLN A 55 28.58 34.55 -35.69
C GLN A 55 27.62 33.41 -36.05
N GLN A 56 27.79 32.79 -37.22
CA GLN A 56 26.97 31.65 -37.63
C GLN A 56 27.12 30.45 -36.68
N GLU A 57 28.34 30.17 -36.22
CA GLU A 57 28.61 29.09 -35.30
C GLU A 57 28.04 29.38 -33.90
N HIS A 58 28.18 30.61 -33.42
CA HIS A 58 27.52 31.07 -32.20
C HIS A 58 26.00 30.87 -32.28
N ASP A 59 25.36 31.33 -33.35
CA ASP A 59 23.91 31.22 -33.52
C ASP A 59 23.46 29.76 -33.59
N ARG A 60 24.25 28.90 -34.24
CA ARG A 60 24.03 27.45 -34.26
C ARG A 60 24.12 26.82 -32.87
N ILE A 61 25.15 27.16 -32.10
CA ILE A 61 25.32 26.65 -30.73
C ILE A 61 24.15 27.10 -29.84
N ILE A 62 23.72 28.37 -29.95
CA ILE A 62 22.59 28.87 -29.19
C ILE A 62 21.29 28.15 -29.58
N ALA A 63 21.07 27.90 -30.87
CA ALA A 63 19.90 27.14 -31.32
C ALA A 63 19.90 25.72 -30.76
N GLN A 64 21.03 25.01 -30.84
CA GLN A 64 21.18 23.66 -30.28
C GLN A 64 20.99 23.63 -28.77
N ALA A 65 21.57 24.59 -28.04
CA ALA A 65 21.40 24.68 -26.59
C ALA A 65 19.94 24.93 -26.19
N LYS A 66 19.20 25.76 -26.97
CA LYS A 66 17.77 25.98 -26.74
C LYS A 66 16.95 24.72 -27.01
N GLU A 67 17.22 24.02 -28.10
CA GLU A 67 16.54 22.76 -28.42
C GLU A 67 16.77 21.72 -27.33
N GLU A 68 18.01 21.54 -26.89
CA GLU A 68 18.35 20.60 -25.83
C GLU A 68 17.73 21.00 -24.48
N ALA A 69 17.70 22.30 -24.15
CA ALA A 69 17.04 22.78 -22.95
C ALA A 69 15.52 22.50 -22.96
N GLU A 70 14.86 22.67 -24.11
CA GLU A 70 13.43 22.31 -24.23
C GLU A 70 13.21 20.80 -24.15
N ARG A 71 14.09 20.00 -24.78
CA ARG A 71 14.06 18.53 -24.66
C ARG A 71 14.21 18.07 -23.21
N ILE A 72 15.15 18.64 -22.46
CA ILE A 72 15.36 18.33 -21.04
C ILE A 72 14.12 18.71 -20.22
N LYS A 73 13.52 19.88 -20.47
CA LYS A 73 12.29 20.29 -19.79
C LYS A 73 11.14 19.34 -20.07
N GLU A 74 10.99 18.90 -21.30
CA GLU A 74 9.93 17.96 -21.70
C GLU A 74 10.11 16.61 -21.00
N MET A 75 11.32 16.03 -21.04
CA MET A 75 11.64 14.80 -20.32
C MET A 75 11.39 14.94 -18.81
N ALA A 76 11.77 16.06 -18.20
CA ALA A 76 11.54 16.30 -16.78
C ALA A 76 10.05 16.41 -16.42
N ARG A 77 9.23 17.00 -17.30
CA ARG A 77 7.77 17.08 -17.13
C ARG A 77 7.13 15.70 -17.26
N GLU A 78 7.54 14.91 -18.24
CA GLU A 78 7.05 13.54 -18.39
C GLU A 78 7.38 12.67 -17.18
N GLU A 79 8.62 12.74 -16.70
CA GLU A 79 9.05 11.98 -15.52
C GLU A 79 8.30 12.41 -14.26
N ALA A 80 8.10 13.72 -14.07
CA ALA A 80 7.30 14.23 -12.96
C ALA A 80 5.83 13.76 -13.04
N SER A 81 5.25 13.68 -14.23
CA SER A 81 3.89 13.14 -14.42
C SER A 81 3.84 11.66 -14.05
N ARG A 82 4.80 10.85 -14.54
CA ARG A 82 4.86 9.41 -14.21
C ARG A 82 4.99 9.18 -12.70
N LEU A 83 5.87 9.93 -12.03
CA LEU A 83 6.05 9.83 -10.58
C LEU A 83 4.77 10.22 -9.82
N ALA A 84 4.04 11.24 -10.27
CA ALA A 84 2.78 11.64 -9.67
C ALA A 84 1.71 10.56 -9.85
N ASP A 85 1.63 9.95 -11.03
CA ASP A 85 0.72 8.85 -11.33
C ASP A 85 1.05 7.62 -10.47
N ASP A 86 2.32 7.23 -10.37
CA ASP A 86 2.78 6.13 -9.51
C ASP A 86 2.44 6.39 -8.04
N THR A 87 2.64 7.62 -7.56
CA THR A 87 2.28 8.02 -6.19
C THR A 87 0.78 7.92 -5.96
N ALA A 88 -0.04 8.35 -6.93
CA ALA A 88 -1.49 8.23 -6.86
C ALA A 88 -1.94 6.75 -6.81
N ILE A 89 -1.32 5.88 -7.62
CA ILE A 89 -1.57 4.44 -7.61
C ILE A 89 -1.21 3.83 -6.24
N ILE A 90 -0.06 4.20 -5.67
CA ILE A 90 0.36 3.73 -4.35
C ILE A 90 -0.63 4.17 -3.27
N ALA A 91 -1.07 5.42 -3.28
CA ALA A 91 -2.06 5.93 -2.33
C ALA A 91 -3.41 5.19 -2.42
N ILE A 92 -3.88 4.93 -3.64
CA ILE A 92 -5.10 4.13 -3.88
C ILE A 92 -4.92 2.70 -3.37
N ALA A 93 -3.77 2.08 -3.64
CA ALA A 93 -3.46 0.73 -3.18
C ALA A 93 -3.42 0.63 -1.64
N GLN A 94 -2.81 1.61 -0.97
CA GLN A 94 -2.78 1.69 0.50
C GLN A 94 -4.18 1.85 1.09
N ASN A 95 -4.99 2.77 0.55
CA ASN A 95 -6.39 2.94 0.99
C ASN A 95 -7.21 1.66 0.81
N ARG A 96 -7.02 0.97 -0.32
CA ARG A 96 -7.70 -0.31 -0.59
C ARG A 96 -7.24 -1.40 0.37
N ALA A 97 -5.95 -1.48 0.66
CA ALA A 97 -5.40 -2.44 1.63
C ALA A 97 -6.00 -2.20 3.02
N GLN A 98 -6.02 -0.96 3.49
CA GLN A 98 -6.62 -0.60 4.78
C GLN A 98 -8.12 -0.96 4.83
N ALA A 99 -8.88 -0.67 3.78
CA ALA A 99 -10.29 -1.03 3.70
C ALA A 99 -10.51 -2.56 3.74
N ILE A 100 -9.62 -3.34 3.11
CA ILE A 100 -9.65 -4.81 3.17
C ILE A 100 -9.36 -5.29 4.59
N GLU A 101 -8.33 -4.74 5.25
CA GLU A 101 -8.00 -5.09 6.63
C GLU A 101 -9.14 -4.79 7.60
N GLU A 102 -9.75 -3.60 7.50
CA GLU A 102 -10.88 -3.22 8.35
C GLU A 102 -12.11 -4.09 8.10
N ARG A 103 -12.35 -4.50 6.84
CA ARG A 103 -13.42 -5.44 6.51
C ARG A 103 -13.12 -6.82 7.09
N ALA A 104 -11.91 -7.33 6.93
CA ALA A 104 -11.50 -8.63 7.45
C ALA A 104 -11.60 -8.69 8.97
N ARG A 105 -11.16 -7.63 9.68
CA ARG A 105 -11.30 -7.53 11.15
C ARG A 105 -12.77 -7.60 11.58
N ARG A 106 -13.64 -6.81 10.95
CA ARG A 106 -15.08 -6.84 11.24
C ARG A 106 -15.71 -8.20 10.96
N GLU A 107 -15.29 -8.87 9.90
CA GLU A 107 -15.78 -10.20 9.55
C GLU A 107 -15.32 -11.27 10.55
N VAL A 108 -14.07 -11.22 11.01
CA VAL A 108 -13.54 -12.09 12.06
C VAL A 108 -14.28 -11.89 13.38
N ASP A 109 -14.49 -10.64 13.80
CA ASP A 109 -15.20 -10.35 15.05
C ASP A 109 -16.66 -10.84 14.99
N ARG A 110 -17.32 -10.62 13.84
CA ARG A 110 -18.66 -11.14 13.59
C ARG A 110 -18.70 -12.66 13.63
N MET A 111 -17.78 -13.33 12.93
CA MET A 111 -17.70 -14.80 12.88
C MET A 111 -17.46 -15.39 14.26
N ARG A 112 -16.60 -14.76 15.09
CA ARG A 112 -16.39 -15.18 16.48
C ARG A 112 -17.66 -15.06 17.30
N SER A 113 -18.35 -13.92 17.22
CA SER A 113 -19.61 -13.72 17.93
C SER A 113 -20.69 -14.71 17.50
N GLU A 114 -20.78 -15.02 16.21
CA GLU A 114 -21.73 -16.00 15.67
C GLU A 114 -21.38 -17.43 16.12
N ALA A 115 -20.10 -17.78 16.14
CA ALA A 115 -19.63 -19.08 16.63
C ALA A 115 -19.87 -19.26 18.14
N ASP A 116 -19.60 -18.23 18.95
CA ASP A 116 -19.86 -18.24 20.39
C ASP A 116 -21.36 -18.38 20.68
N ALA A 117 -22.21 -17.67 19.93
CA ALA A 117 -23.66 -17.78 20.05
C ALA A 117 -24.15 -19.19 19.71
N TYR A 118 -23.64 -19.76 18.62
CA TYR A 118 -23.97 -21.13 18.22
C TYR A 118 -23.51 -22.17 19.25
N ALA A 119 -22.29 -22.02 19.78
CA ALA A 119 -21.77 -22.91 20.82
C ALA A 119 -22.63 -22.84 22.09
N LEU A 120 -23.03 -21.63 22.51
CA LEU A 120 -23.92 -21.43 23.64
C LEU A 120 -25.28 -22.10 23.42
N GLU A 121 -25.92 -21.87 22.27
CA GLU A 121 -27.20 -22.49 21.92
C GLU A 121 -27.12 -24.02 21.97
N THR A 122 -26.04 -24.58 21.39
CA THR A 122 -25.81 -26.03 21.39
C THR A 122 -25.63 -26.58 22.80
N LEU A 123 -24.84 -25.91 23.64
CA LEU A 123 -24.64 -26.29 25.04
C LEU A 123 -25.93 -26.17 25.86
N MET A 124 -26.77 -25.17 25.58
CA MET A 124 -28.07 -25.02 26.24
C MET A 124 -29.01 -26.17 25.91
N ARG A 125 -29.11 -26.57 24.63
CA ARG A 125 -29.89 -27.75 24.22
C ARG A 125 -29.38 -29.03 24.87
N LEU A 126 -28.07 -29.23 24.87
CA LEU A 126 -27.46 -30.41 25.51
C LEU A 126 -27.77 -30.46 27.02
N ARG A 127 -27.73 -29.31 27.70
CA ARG A 127 -28.12 -29.22 29.11
C ARG A 127 -29.57 -29.63 29.32
N GLU A 128 -30.50 -29.14 28.51
CA GLU A 128 -31.93 -29.50 28.62
C GLU A 128 -32.15 -31.01 28.41
N GLU A 129 -31.45 -31.63 27.44
CA GLU A 129 -31.51 -33.07 27.20
C GLU A 129 -30.95 -33.88 28.39
N LEU A 130 -29.84 -33.43 28.97
CA LEU A 130 -29.24 -34.06 30.15
C LEU A 130 -30.14 -33.93 31.38
N ASP A 131 -30.75 -32.77 31.60
CA ASP A 131 -31.69 -32.54 32.71
C ASP A 131 -32.92 -33.44 32.56
N HIS A 132 -33.46 -33.59 31.34
CA HIS A 132 -34.54 -34.52 31.06
C HIS A 132 -34.15 -35.96 31.36
N THR A 133 -32.96 -36.37 30.90
CA THR A 133 -32.44 -37.73 31.12
C THR A 133 -32.23 -38.01 32.61
N MET A 134 -31.66 -37.06 33.35
CA MET A 134 -31.50 -37.13 34.80
C MET A 134 -32.85 -37.26 35.51
N ALA A 135 -33.85 -36.49 35.11
CA ALA A 135 -35.20 -36.59 35.67
C ALA A 135 -35.82 -37.98 35.44
N VAL A 136 -35.66 -38.55 34.24
CA VAL A 136 -36.11 -39.92 33.93
C VAL A 136 -35.42 -40.95 34.82
N VAL A 137 -34.09 -40.84 34.98
CA VAL A 137 -33.31 -41.75 35.85
C VAL A 137 -33.74 -41.63 37.32
N SER A 138 -33.85 -40.41 37.86
CA SER A 138 -34.31 -40.17 39.23
C SER A 138 -35.71 -40.71 39.48
N ASN A 139 -36.64 -40.50 38.55
CA ASN A 139 -37.99 -41.06 38.62
C ASN A 139 -37.98 -42.61 38.60
N GLY A 140 -37.10 -43.20 37.79
CA GLY A 140 -36.89 -44.65 37.74
C GLY A 140 -36.38 -45.22 39.07
N ILE A 141 -35.36 -44.60 39.67
CA ILE A 141 -34.83 -44.97 40.99
C ILE A 141 -35.93 -44.85 42.05
N ALA A 142 -36.63 -43.71 42.12
CA ALA A 142 -37.69 -43.48 43.10
C ALA A 142 -38.86 -44.48 42.97
N LYS A 143 -39.13 -44.98 41.76
CA LYS A 143 -40.11 -46.05 41.54
C LYS A 143 -39.61 -47.39 42.08
N LEU A 144 -38.37 -47.79 41.78
CA LEU A 144 -37.81 -49.04 42.28
C LEU A 144 -37.70 -49.08 43.81
N GLU A 145 -37.38 -47.95 44.44
CA GLU A 145 -37.36 -47.83 45.90
C GLU A 145 -38.76 -48.00 46.51
N ARG A 146 -39.79 -47.38 45.89
CA ARG A 146 -41.19 -47.57 46.28
C ARG A 146 -41.62 -49.02 46.15
N ASP A 147 -41.38 -49.63 44.98
CA ASP A 147 -41.72 -51.04 44.71
C ASP A 147 -41.02 -51.98 45.71
N ARG A 148 -39.76 -51.69 46.08
CA ARG A 148 -39.01 -52.46 47.10
C ARG A 148 -39.60 -52.29 48.49
N ALA A 149 -39.95 -51.07 48.90
CA ALA A 149 -40.57 -50.79 50.20
C ALA A 149 -41.95 -51.45 50.34
N GLU A 150 -42.75 -51.44 49.28
CA GLU A 150 -44.04 -52.14 49.24
C GLU A 150 -43.87 -53.66 49.36
N ARG A 151 -42.91 -54.25 48.65
CA ARG A 151 -42.59 -55.69 48.79
C ARG A 151 -42.14 -56.06 50.19
N LEU A 152 -41.31 -55.24 50.83
CA LEU A 152 -40.86 -55.47 52.21
C LEU A 152 -42.04 -55.44 53.19
N LYS A 153 -42.95 -54.46 53.07
CA LYS A 153 -44.18 -54.40 53.87
C LYS A 153 -45.10 -55.61 53.66
N ALA A 154 -45.22 -56.09 52.42
CA ALA A 154 -46.03 -57.28 52.12
C ALA A 154 -45.45 -58.57 52.73
N LEU A 155 -44.11 -58.64 52.87
CA LEU A 155 -43.43 -59.75 53.53
C LEU A 155 -43.56 -59.68 55.06
N GLU A 156 -43.52 -58.47 55.64
CA GLU A 156 -43.73 -58.24 57.09
C GLU A 156 -45.19 -58.50 57.51
N GLY A 157 -46.18 -58.08 56.71
CA GLY A 157 -47.60 -58.32 56.97
C GLY A 157 -48.01 -59.80 56.92
N ASN A 158 -47.21 -60.67 56.29
CA ASN A 158 -47.42 -62.12 56.29
C ASN A 158 -46.82 -62.84 57.51
N ALA A 159 -45.99 -62.17 58.33
CA ALA A 159 -45.36 -62.75 59.51
C ALA A 159 -46.19 -62.59 60.81
N GLU A 160 -47.27 -61.79 60.79
CA GLU A 160 -48.11 -61.48 61.96
C GLU A 160 -49.39 -62.33 62.11
N THR A 161 -49.48 -63.50 61.48
CA THR A 161 -50.48 -64.53 61.86
C THR A 161 -49.81 -65.69 62.60
N PRO A 162 -49.61 -65.60 63.93
CA PRO A 162 -49.35 -66.78 64.74
C PRO A 162 -50.67 -67.50 65.05
N SER A 163 -50.67 -68.79 64.71
CA SER A 163 -51.54 -69.84 65.24
C SER A 163 -51.88 -69.69 66.72
N ALA A 164 -53.18 -69.61 67.04
CA ALA A 164 -53.75 -70.06 68.32
C ALA A 164 -55.26 -70.31 68.15
N ASP A 165 -55.67 -71.56 67.91
CA ASP A 165 -56.26 -72.37 68.98
C ASP A 165 -56.87 -73.68 68.47
N ALA A 166 -56.74 -74.67 69.34
CA ALA A 166 -57.00 -76.08 69.13
C ALA A 166 -58.51 -76.44 69.12
N GLN A 167 -58.78 -77.51 68.36
CA GLN A 167 -59.82 -78.56 68.43
C GLN A 167 -60.42 -78.85 69.84
N PRO A 168 -61.54 -79.64 70.00
CA PRO A 168 -62.04 -80.69 69.08
C PRO A 168 -63.58 -80.90 68.96
N ALA A 169 -63.92 -81.70 67.94
CA ALA A 169 -64.98 -82.71 67.82
C ALA A 169 -66.25 -82.69 68.71
N GLN A 170 -67.42 -82.74 68.06
CA GLN A 170 -68.55 -83.55 68.53
C GLN A 170 -69.28 -84.27 67.39
N THR A 171 -69.47 -85.56 67.65
CA THR A 171 -70.20 -86.59 66.91
C THR A 171 -71.65 -86.63 67.40
N SER A 172 -72.64 -86.73 66.49
CA SER A 172 -73.94 -87.44 66.64
C SER A 172 -74.90 -86.94 65.55
N GLN A 173 -75.24 -87.71 64.51
CA GLN A 173 -76.11 -88.89 64.45
C GLN A 173 -77.58 -88.55 64.14
N LEU A 174 -78.14 -89.34 63.19
CA LEU A 174 -79.56 -89.72 63.01
C LEU A 174 -80.48 -88.59 62.46
N GLN A 175 -81.46 -88.78 61.56
CA GLN A 175 -82.03 -89.94 60.89
C GLN A 175 -83.06 -89.41 59.85
N THR A 176 -83.18 -90.11 58.72
CA THR A 176 -84.41 -90.44 57.96
C THR A 176 -85.57 -89.44 57.75
N GLY A 177 -85.97 -89.34 56.48
CA GLY A 177 -87.35 -89.66 56.06
C GLY A 177 -88.26 -88.49 55.69
N SER A 178 -88.49 -88.27 54.40
CA SER A 178 -89.70 -88.76 53.70
C SER A 178 -89.61 -88.52 52.19
#